data_AF-A0A0Q0J606-F1
#
_entry.id   AF-A0A0Q0J606-F1
#
_cell.length_a   1.000
_cell.length_b   1.000
_cell.length_c   1.000
_cell.angle_alpha   90.00
_cell.angle_beta   90.00
_cell.angle_gamma   90.00
#
_symmetry.space_group_name_H-M   'P 1'
#
loop_
_entity.id
_entity.type
_entity.pdbx_description
1 polymer ?
#
loop_
_entity_poly.entity_id
_entity_poly.type
_entity_poly.pdbx_seq_one_letter_code
_entity_poly.pdbx_strand_id
1 'polypeptide(L)'
;MPFPILQKLVGHSRLLMTLYYTKPGATYISDVLLKAVERLEANKEASIQSFLLDTEYGELLKKAICNSVSSVAAAIPQHPAARNAVGWMPMHHGLCLVGGNTSEAEDNNSVGGCYNGGSQIGTPSWKKHGPVPGGSRNCVRCRWFVTEPHHLPALAAHFNTIAYHFDEARNACIAHEKKLQDLKKQKVDAEEENQPYMRIDAYRQVERAWEKSMKRFSDLAEDLVACWRLIERCKTALDAPLGDGTQLIAAGTVGDVNIAFEEMESEMLQLAGVCESAEVYPDLEPGKAVFRRSQLLDAILYREDLAPVFMLLTEQEQLLAGNAFMRHLAQKMNPENPALGQRQVIHLIDAGINLSHHFDMDLSTLLPTTNGVQAAFAVHKVLAGDET
;
A
#
# COMPACT_ATOMS: atom_id res chain seq x y z
N MET A 1 -12.66 11.77 6.84
CA MET A 1 -11.85 11.36 5.68
C MET A 1 -12.11 12.42 4.60
N PRO A 2 -11.11 12.96 3.89
CA PRO A 2 -11.31 14.08 2.98
C PRO A 2 -12.41 13.76 1.98
N PHE A 3 -13.27 14.74 1.71
CA PHE A 3 -14.38 14.59 0.76
C PHE A 3 -13.93 14.02 -0.61
N PRO A 4 -12.77 14.42 -1.19
CA PRO A 4 -12.28 13.83 -2.43
C PRO A 4 -11.97 12.34 -2.37
N ILE A 5 -11.57 11.81 -1.21
CA ILE A 5 -11.30 10.38 -1.04
C ILE A 5 -12.61 9.64 -0.72
N LEU A 6 -13.50 10.22 0.10
CA LEU A 6 -14.82 9.65 0.39
C LEU A 6 -15.66 9.47 -0.89
N GLN A 7 -15.67 10.47 -1.77
CA GLN A 7 -16.37 10.36 -3.06
C GLN A 7 -15.80 9.25 -3.94
N LYS A 8 -14.48 9.02 -3.87
CA LYS A 8 -13.78 8.01 -4.68
C LYS A 8 -13.87 6.59 -4.13
N LEU A 9 -14.15 6.42 -2.84
CA LEU A 9 -14.34 5.10 -2.22
C LEU A 9 -15.73 4.48 -2.46
N VAL A 10 -16.72 5.28 -2.87
CA VAL A 10 -18.12 4.84 -3.05
C VAL A 10 -18.41 4.42 -4.51
N GLY A 11 -17.46 4.63 -5.43
CA GLY A 11 -17.57 4.22 -6.84
C GLY A 11 -17.15 2.77 -7.13
N HIS A 12 -17.25 2.34 -8.39
CA HIS A 12 -16.73 1.05 -8.88
C HIS A 12 -15.23 1.07 -9.20
N SER A 13 -14.62 2.24 -9.11
CA SER A 13 -13.25 2.47 -9.53
C SER A 13 -12.25 2.13 -8.41
N ARG A 14 -10.99 1.93 -8.80
CA ARG A 14 -9.87 1.69 -7.89
C ARG A 14 -9.27 3.02 -7.45
N LEU A 15 -8.71 3.06 -6.25
CA LEU A 15 -8.02 4.23 -5.72
C LEU A 15 -6.50 4.05 -5.84
N LEU A 16 -5.84 5.02 -6.49
CA LEU A 16 -4.38 5.14 -6.48
C LEU A 16 -3.98 6.53 -6.00
N MET A 17 -3.05 6.59 -5.05
CA MET A 17 -2.41 7.82 -4.61
C MET A 17 -1.04 7.95 -5.27
N THR A 18 -0.77 9.10 -5.87
CA THR A 18 0.52 9.43 -6.49
C THR A 18 1.08 10.70 -5.87
N LEU A 19 2.39 10.69 -5.57
CA LEU A 19 3.15 11.86 -5.17
C LEU A 19 3.81 12.48 -6.40
N TYR A 20 3.56 13.76 -6.64
CA TYR A 20 4.23 14.53 -7.69
C TYR A 20 4.95 15.73 -7.09
N TYR A 21 6.10 16.05 -7.64
CA TYR A 21 6.83 17.26 -7.27
C TYR A 21 6.68 18.27 -8.41
N THR A 22 5.96 19.37 -8.18
CA THR A 22 5.77 20.41 -9.20
C THR A 22 6.99 21.34 -9.26
N LYS A 23 7.86 21.17 -10.25
CA LYS A 23 8.65 22.33 -10.72
C LYS A 23 8.45 22.47 -12.24
N PRO A 24 8.20 23.68 -12.77
CA PRO A 24 8.06 23.86 -14.21
C PRO A 24 9.44 23.73 -14.87
N GLY A 25 9.63 22.67 -15.67
CA GLY A 25 10.84 22.41 -16.45
C GLY A 25 11.11 20.90 -16.61
N ALA A 26 10.55 20.29 -17.66
CA ALA A 26 10.36 18.84 -17.81
C ALA A 26 11.63 17.95 -17.88
N THR A 27 12.84 18.49 -17.86
CA THR A 27 14.07 17.70 -18.12
C THR A 27 15.06 17.64 -16.95
N TYR A 28 14.83 18.37 -15.86
CA TYR A 28 15.73 18.38 -14.68
C TYR A 28 15.14 17.67 -13.45
N ILE A 29 13.94 17.09 -13.59
CA ILE A 29 13.10 16.66 -12.47
C ILE A 29 13.47 15.24 -12.01
N SER A 30 13.58 14.26 -12.91
CA SER A 30 13.82 12.86 -12.51
C SER A 30 15.16 12.67 -11.76
N ASP A 31 16.22 13.30 -12.25
CA ASP A 31 17.58 13.09 -11.73
C ASP A 31 17.80 13.74 -10.36
N VAL A 32 17.19 14.92 -10.14
CA VAL A 32 17.21 15.59 -8.83
C VAL A 32 16.26 14.89 -7.85
N LEU A 33 15.13 14.38 -8.33
CA LEU A 33 14.18 13.64 -7.49
C LEU A 33 14.71 12.30 -7.04
N LEU A 34 15.31 11.51 -7.94
CA LEU A 34 15.95 10.25 -7.59
C LEU A 34 17.09 10.50 -6.59
N LYS A 35 17.94 11.50 -6.83
CA LYS A 35 19.01 11.88 -5.88
C LYS A 35 18.47 12.43 -4.56
N ALA A 36 17.31 13.10 -4.53
CA ALA A 36 16.67 13.57 -3.31
C ALA A 36 16.04 12.42 -2.52
N VAL A 37 15.35 11.50 -3.19
CA VAL A 37 14.81 10.26 -2.61
C VAL A 37 15.96 9.41 -2.08
N GLU A 38 17.03 9.21 -2.84
CA GLU A 38 18.24 8.51 -2.39
C GLU A 38 18.88 9.15 -1.16
N ARG A 39 18.96 10.49 -1.10
CA ARG A 39 19.51 11.21 0.07
C ARG A 39 18.60 11.13 1.30
N LEU A 40 17.28 11.16 1.09
CA LEU A 40 16.26 11.01 2.13
C LEU A 40 16.27 9.58 2.67
N GLU A 41 16.37 8.59 1.78
CA GLU A 41 16.49 7.17 2.10
C GLU A 41 17.81 6.84 2.81
N ALA A 42 18.94 7.44 2.39
CA ALA A 42 20.25 7.18 2.98
C ALA A 42 20.39 7.67 4.44
N ASN A 43 19.59 8.67 4.85
CA ASN A 43 19.69 9.28 6.17
C ASN A 43 18.43 9.11 7.04
N LYS A 44 17.42 8.37 6.58
CA LYS A 44 16.10 8.30 7.22
C LYS A 44 16.11 7.84 8.67
N GLU A 45 16.81 6.74 8.95
CA GLU A 45 16.78 6.13 10.28
C GLU A 45 17.52 7.00 11.30
N ALA A 46 18.64 7.59 10.87
CA ALA A 46 19.38 8.55 11.67
C ALA A 46 18.58 9.84 11.88
N SER A 47 17.85 10.31 10.86
CA SER A 47 17.07 11.55 10.91
C SER A 47 15.97 11.49 11.98
N ILE A 48 15.09 10.49 11.93
CA ILE A 48 13.98 10.41 12.89
C ILE A 48 14.47 10.12 14.31
N GLN A 49 15.51 9.29 14.46
CA GLN A 49 16.08 9.01 15.78
C GLN A 49 16.77 10.24 16.37
N SER A 50 17.60 10.95 15.59
CA SER A 50 18.23 12.20 16.01
C SER A 50 17.20 13.26 16.34
N PHE A 51 16.13 13.41 15.55
CA PHE A 51 15.03 14.32 15.90
C PHE A 51 14.46 14.00 17.29
N LEU A 52 14.16 12.73 17.58
CA LEU A 52 13.57 12.34 18.86
C LEU A 52 14.58 12.41 20.03
N LEU A 53 15.86 12.20 19.79
CA LEU A 53 16.91 12.26 20.81
C LEU A 53 17.30 13.70 21.15
N ASP A 54 17.49 14.54 20.14
CA ASP A 54 18.22 15.80 20.28
C ASP A 54 17.30 17.04 20.34
N THR A 55 16.04 16.93 19.89
CA THR A 55 15.11 18.07 19.89
C THR A 55 14.65 18.44 21.30
N GLU A 56 14.59 19.75 21.58
CA GLU A 56 13.99 20.30 22.81
C GLU A 56 12.58 19.74 22.99
N TYR A 57 12.22 19.35 24.22
CA TYR A 57 11.03 18.55 24.47
C TYR A 57 9.71 19.23 24.08
N GLY A 58 9.57 20.52 24.36
CA GLY A 58 8.42 21.31 23.96
C GLY A 58 8.26 21.36 22.44
N GLU A 59 9.35 21.60 21.72
CA GLU A 59 9.38 21.58 20.25
C GLU A 59 9.14 20.18 19.68
N LEU A 60 9.69 19.13 20.29
CA LEU A 60 9.47 17.73 19.89
C LEU A 60 7.98 17.40 19.91
N LEU A 61 7.27 17.72 21.00
CA LEU A 61 5.84 17.42 21.12
C LEU A 61 4.96 18.19 20.12
N LYS A 62 5.38 19.39 19.71
CA LYS A 62 4.68 20.18 18.69
C LYS A 62 4.93 19.64 17.28
N LYS A 63 6.15 19.19 16.98
CA LYS A 63 6.60 18.82 15.64
C LYS A 63 6.45 17.33 15.33
N ALA A 64 6.35 16.46 16.34
CA ALA A 64 6.23 15.02 16.14
C ALA A 64 4.96 14.67 15.35
N ILE A 65 5.14 14.02 14.19
CA ILE A 65 4.03 13.51 13.40
C ILE A 65 3.66 12.12 13.91
N CYS A 66 2.57 12.05 14.68
CA CYS A 66 2.20 10.85 15.44
C CYS A 66 0.69 10.78 15.67
N ASN A 67 0.14 9.60 15.94
CA ASN A 67 -1.29 9.47 16.25
C ASN A 67 -1.68 10.07 17.61
N SER A 68 -0.73 10.21 18.53
CA SER A 68 -0.99 10.67 19.88
C SER A 68 0.22 11.34 20.51
N VAL A 69 0.18 12.67 20.62
CA VAL A 69 1.24 13.46 21.28
C VAL A 69 1.42 13.05 22.75
N SER A 70 0.33 12.71 23.45
CA SER A 70 0.41 12.22 24.83
C SER A 70 1.13 10.87 24.95
N SER A 71 1.11 10.05 23.89
CA SER A 71 1.88 8.81 23.82
C SER A 71 3.36 9.08 23.64
N VAL A 72 3.70 10.01 22.74
CA VAL A 72 5.08 10.47 22.54
C VAL A 72 5.64 11.05 23.84
N ALA A 73 4.88 11.91 24.52
CA ALA A 73 5.25 12.48 25.81
C ALA A 73 5.45 11.42 26.90
N ALA A 74 4.70 10.31 26.86
CA ALA A 74 4.87 9.21 27.81
C ALA A 74 6.06 8.30 27.47
N ALA A 75 6.38 8.14 26.18
CA ALA A 75 7.43 7.24 25.70
C ALA A 75 8.81 7.90 25.65
N ILE A 76 8.88 9.23 25.52
CA ILE A 76 10.14 9.96 25.35
C ILE A 76 10.39 10.82 26.58
N PRO A 77 11.46 10.53 27.35
CA PRO A 77 11.84 11.35 28.50
C PRO A 77 12.09 12.81 28.14
N GLN A 78 11.68 13.73 29.02
CA GLN A 78 11.84 15.16 28.81
C GLN A 78 13.31 15.55 28.62
N HIS A 79 14.19 15.04 29.48
CA HIS A 79 15.62 15.36 29.44
C HIS A 79 16.36 14.51 28.39
N PRO A 80 17.07 15.10 27.41
CA PRO A 80 17.76 14.36 26.34
C PRO A 80 18.69 13.25 26.84
N ALA A 81 19.45 13.49 27.91
CA ALA A 81 20.34 12.48 28.50
C ALA A 81 19.65 11.23 29.06
N ALA A 82 18.32 11.26 29.26
CA ALA A 82 17.54 10.11 29.70
C ALA A 82 16.87 9.36 28.52
N ARG A 83 16.95 9.89 27.29
CA ARG A 83 16.37 9.27 26.10
C ARG A 83 17.28 8.15 25.61
N ASN A 84 16.67 7.05 25.16
CA ASN A 84 17.39 5.89 24.66
C ASN A 84 16.66 5.29 23.45
N ALA A 85 17.32 5.28 22.29
CA ALA A 85 16.78 4.76 21.05
C ALA A 85 16.91 3.23 20.88
N VAL A 86 17.63 2.52 21.78
CA VAL A 86 17.84 1.06 21.67
C VAL A 86 16.53 0.28 21.64
N GLY A 87 15.50 0.77 22.32
CA GLY A 87 14.16 0.16 22.34
C GLY A 87 13.26 0.57 21.18
N TRP A 88 13.73 1.38 20.25
CA TRP A 88 12.95 1.84 19.10
C TRP A 88 13.20 0.95 17.88
N MET A 89 12.14 0.67 17.13
CA MET A 89 12.22 -0.14 15.92
C MET A 89 11.94 0.74 14.70
N PRO A 90 12.94 1.01 13.85
CA PRO A 90 12.73 1.58 12.53
C PRO A 90 11.84 0.66 11.68
N MET A 91 10.97 1.28 10.89
CA MET A 91 10.09 0.64 9.93
C MET A 91 10.22 1.38 8.59
N HIS A 92 9.85 0.76 7.47
CA HIS A 92 9.95 1.43 6.17
C HIS A 92 9.22 2.78 6.08
N HIS A 93 8.10 2.96 6.80
CA HIS A 93 7.27 4.17 6.76
C HIS A 93 7.32 5.03 8.05
N GLY A 94 8.19 4.71 9.01
CA GLY A 94 8.31 5.46 10.28
C GLY A 94 9.06 4.70 11.37
N LEU A 95 8.72 4.95 12.63
CA LEU A 95 9.38 4.35 13.79
C LEU A 95 8.39 3.97 14.88
N CYS A 96 8.61 2.79 15.47
CA CYS A 96 7.88 2.31 16.63
C CYS A 96 8.65 2.63 17.92
N LEU A 97 8.07 3.45 18.79
CA LEU A 97 8.69 3.86 20.06
C LEU A 97 8.79 2.73 21.11
N VAL A 98 8.17 1.58 20.85
CA VAL A 98 8.06 0.45 21.78
C VAL A 98 8.58 -0.86 21.18
N GLY A 99 9.53 -0.75 20.24
CA GLY A 99 10.32 -1.88 19.75
C GLY A 99 9.55 -2.91 18.93
N GLY A 100 8.37 -2.57 18.41
CA GLY A 100 7.53 -3.51 17.67
C GLY A 100 7.05 -4.70 18.52
N ASN A 101 6.95 -4.52 19.84
CA ASN A 101 6.49 -5.58 20.74
C ASN A 101 5.05 -6.00 20.38
N THR A 102 4.89 -7.23 19.89
CA THR A 102 3.59 -7.84 19.56
C THR A 102 3.13 -8.86 20.59
N SER A 103 3.90 -9.08 21.67
CA SER A 103 3.55 -10.08 22.67
C SER A 103 2.36 -9.63 23.52
N GLU A 104 1.30 -10.44 23.53
CA GLU A 104 0.15 -10.27 24.42
C GLU A 104 0.46 -10.88 25.79
N ALA A 105 1.61 -10.55 26.38
CA ALA A 105 1.93 -11.03 27.72
C ALA A 105 0.84 -10.54 28.67
N GLU A 106 0.00 -11.48 29.11
CA GLU A 106 -1.12 -11.24 30.01
C GLU A 106 -0.59 -10.49 31.24
N ASP A 107 -1.24 -9.37 31.56
CA ASP A 107 -1.05 -8.53 32.75
C ASP A 107 0.03 -7.44 32.76
N ASN A 108 0.82 -7.21 31.70
CA ASN A 108 1.77 -6.10 31.71
C ASN A 108 1.37 -4.87 30.87
N ASN A 109 0.36 -4.15 31.34
CA ASN A 109 0.02 -2.81 30.82
C ASN A 109 1.12 -1.76 31.02
N SER A 110 2.18 -2.08 31.79
CA SER A 110 3.31 -1.15 32.01
C SER A 110 4.35 -1.20 30.89
N VAL A 111 4.36 -2.24 30.07
CA VAL A 111 5.24 -2.35 28.90
C VAL A 111 4.48 -1.85 27.66
N GLY A 112 5.17 -1.13 26.78
CA GLY A 112 4.61 -0.70 25.51
C GLY A 112 4.56 -1.83 24.49
N GLY A 113 3.50 -1.90 23.70
CA GLY A 113 3.37 -2.86 22.60
C GLY A 113 2.12 -2.67 21.74
N CYS A 114 1.93 -3.54 20.76
CA CYS A 114 0.76 -3.52 19.89
C CYS A 114 -0.53 -3.81 20.68
N TYR A 115 -0.47 -4.57 21.77
CA TYR A 115 -1.62 -4.87 22.63
C TYR A 115 -2.15 -3.66 23.43
N ASN A 116 -1.36 -2.59 23.58
CA ASN A 116 -1.79 -1.33 24.21
C ASN A 116 -1.58 -0.11 23.29
N GLY A 117 -1.49 -0.34 21.98
CA GLY A 117 -1.25 0.71 20.99
C GLY A 117 -2.51 1.42 20.49
N GLY A 118 -3.70 1.02 20.93
CA GLY A 118 -4.98 1.60 20.54
C GLY A 118 -5.45 2.75 21.42
N SER A 119 -6.72 3.11 21.26
CA SER A 119 -7.37 4.18 22.03
C SER A 119 -7.41 3.87 23.54
N GLN A 120 -7.53 4.91 24.36
CA GLN A 120 -7.72 4.77 25.80
C GLN A 120 -9.08 4.09 26.08
N ILE A 121 -9.07 3.08 26.94
CA ILE A 121 -10.22 2.32 27.43
C ILE A 121 -10.27 2.48 28.95
N GLY A 122 -11.43 2.80 29.50
CA GLY A 122 -11.65 2.94 30.95
C GLY A 122 -11.82 4.37 31.43
N THR A 123 -11.86 4.56 32.75
CA THR A 123 -12.10 5.86 33.39
C THR A 123 -10.85 6.75 33.35
N PRO A 124 -10.98 8.09 33.45
CA PRO A 124 -9.82 9.00 33.46
C PRO A 124 -8.79 8.71 34.55
N SER A 125 -9.22 8.07 35.65
CA SER A 125 -8.38 7.63 36.77
C SER A 125 -7.54 6.38 36.46
N TRP A 126 -7.89 5.59 35.44
CA TRP A 126 -7.17 4.39 35.02
C TRP A 126 -6.99 4.39 33.50
N LYS A 127 -5.87 4.94 33.02
CA LYS A 127 -5.55 5.04 31.59
C LYS A 127 -5.08 3.69 31.02
N LYS A 128 -6.00 2.75 30.86
CA LYS A 128 -5.75 1.54 30.06
C LYS A 128 -5.90 1.88 28.59
N HIS A 129 -5.11 1.24 27.73
CA HIS A 129 -5.25 1.36 26.28
C HIS A 129 -5.59 -0.01 25.70
N GLY A 130 -6.38 -0.02 24.63
CA GLY A 130 -6.70 -1.23 23.90
C GLY A 130 -5.60 -1.66 22.93
N PRO A 131 -5.77 -2.80 22.26
CA PRO A 131 -4.88 -3.21 21.18
C PRO A 131 -4.95 -2.23 20.01
N VAL A 132 -3.88 -2.22 19.20
CA VAL A 132 -3.85 -1.49 17.93
C VAL A 132 -5.04 -1.95 17.08
N PRO A 133 -5.92 -1.03 16.66
CA PRO A 133 -7.02 -1.38 15.79
C PRO A 133 -6.53 -1.95 14.45
N GLY A 134 -7.22 -2.96 13.90
CA GLY A 134 -6.77 -3.70 12.72
C GLY A 134 -5.68 -4.75 13.01
N GLY A 135 -5.19 -4.84 14.25
CA GLY A 135 -4.29 -5.88 14.72
C GLY A 135 -2.83 -5.43 14.89
N SER A 136 -2.00 -6.38 15.32
CA SER A 136 -0.56 -6.17 15.47
C SER A 136 0.06 -5.71 14.16
N ARG A 137 1.06 -4.81 14.26
CA ARG A 137 1.76 -4.19 13.11
C ARG A 137 0.93 -3.26 12.23
N ASN A 138 -0.31 -2.93 12.59
CA ASN A 138 -1.04 -1.82 11.94
C ASN A 138 -0.58 -0.44 12.46
N CYS A 139 0.68 -0.11 12.19
CA CYS A 139 1.38 1.02 12.78
C CYS A 139 0.73 2.38 12.47
N VAL A 140 0.10 2.53 11.30
CA VAL A 140 -0.61 3.77 10.94
C VAL A 140 -1.76 4.11 11.88
N ARG A 141 -2.27 3.13 12.65
CA ARG A 141 -3.30 3.33 13.70
C ARG A 141 -2.77 3.24 15.12
N CYS A 142 -1.47 2.96 15.28
CA CYS A 142 -0.85 2.78 16.59
C CYS A 142 -0.48 4.13 17.23
N ARG A 143 -0.78 4.30 18.52
CA ARG A 143 -0.44 5.48 19.31
C ARG A 143 1.07 5.64 19.54
N TRP A 144 1.82 4.53 19.47
CA TRP A 144 3.28 4.48 19.63
C TRP A 144 4.05 4.79 18.34
N PHE A 145 3.34 5.00 17.24
CA PHE A 145 3.94 5.23 15.94
C PHE A 145 4.23 6.71 15.71
N VAL A 146 5.44 6.97 15.25
CA VAL A 146 5.91 8.29 14.82
C VAL A 146 6.47 8.17 13.40
N THR A 147 6.31 9.21 12.59
CA THR A 147 6.85 9.29 11.24
C THR A 147 7.35 10.70 10.98
N GLU A 148 7.91 10.93 9.80
CA GLU A 148 8.42 12.24 9.41
C GLU A 148 8.35 12.43 7.89
N PRO A 149 8.50 13.67 7.38
CA PRO A 149 8.16 13.96 6.00
C PRO A 149 8.93 13.18 4.94
N HIS A 150 10.17 12.77 5.22
CA HIS A 150 10.92 11.97 4.26
C HIS A 150 10.30 10.57 4.05
N HIS A 151 9.47 10.08 4.98
CA HIS A 151 8.76 8.79 4.85
C HIS A 151 7.55 8.89 3.92
N LEU A 152 7.24 10.06 3.35
CA LEU A 152 6.10 10.25 2.45
C LEU A 152 6.02 9.20 1.32
N PRO A 153 7.11 8.86 0.60
CA PRO A 153 7.06 7.81 -0.42
C PRO A 153 6.65 6.44 0.15
N ALA A 154 7.21 6.05 1.29
CA ALA A 154 6.89 4.78 1.96
C ALA A 154 5.45 4.77 2.52
N LEU A 155 4.98 5.89 3.08
CA LEU A 155 3.58 6.05 3.49
C LEU A 155 2.64 5.98 2.28
N ALA A 156 3.05 6.51 1.12
CA ALA A 156 2.26 6.42 -0.09
C ALA A 156 2.17 5.02 -0.67
N ALA A 157 3.29 4.30 -0.68
CA ALA A 157 3.35 2.88 -0.98
C ALA A 157 2.43 2.07 -0.04
N HIS A 158 2.52 2.32 1.27
CA HIS A 158 1.65 1.69 2.27
C HIS A 158 0.16 1.99 2.04
N PHE A 159 -0.19 3.26 1.78
CA PHE A 159 -1.55 3.67 1.45
C PHE A 159 -2.09 2.93 0.23
N ASN A 160 -1.30 2.82 -0.85
CA ASN A 160 -1.70 2.13 -2.08
C ASN A 160 -1.88 0.62 -1.87
N THR A 161 -1.04 0.00 -1.03
CA THR A 161 -1.21 -1.40 -0.64
C THR A 161 -2.51 -1.60 0.15
N ILE A 162 -2.81 -0.72 1.11
CA ILE A 162 -4.11 -0.77 1.83
C ILE A 162 -5.26 -0.55 0.83
N ALA A 163 -5.13 0.37 -0.13
CA ALA A 163 -6.17 0.67 -1.12
C ALA A 163 -6.49 -0.53 -2.01
N TYR A 164 -5.46 -1.30 -2.41
CA TYR A 164 -5.64 -2.56 -3.12
C TYR A 164 -6.42 -3.59 -2.28
N HIS A 165 -6.04 -3.79 -1.01
CA HIS A 165 -6.77 -4.70 -0.12
C HIS A 165 -8.20 -4.23 0.14
N PHE A 166 -8.41 -2.91 0.23
CA PHE A 166 -9.71 -2.29 0.37
C PHE A 166 -10.60 -2.61 -0.83
N ASP A 167 -10.07 -2.51 -2.06
CA ASP A 167 -10.82 -2.86 -3.27
C ASP A 167 -11.17 -4.36 -3.32
N GLU A 168 -10.26 -5.25 -2.92
CA GLU A 168 -10.56 -6.69 -2.78
C GLU A 168 -11.70 -6.93 -1.77
N ALA A 169 -11.63 -6.29 -0.60
CA ALA A 169 -12.64 -6.41 0.44
C ALA A 169 -13.99 -5.84 0.01
N ARG A 170 -14.00 -4.70 -0.69
CA ARG A 170 -15.20 -4.07 -1.27
C ARG A 170 -15.90 -5.01 -2.24
N ASN A 171 -15.15 -5.60 -3.18
CA ASN A 171 -15.71 -6.49 -4.18
C ASN A 171 -16.31 -7.75 -3.54
N ALA A 172 -15.66 -8.28 -2.50
CA ALA A 172 -16.21 -9.39 -1.72
C ALA A 172 -17.51 -8.99 -0.99
N CYS A 173 -17.56 -7.81 -0.36
CA CYS A 173 -18.77 -7.28 0.28
C CYS A 173 -19.93 -7.18 -0.70
N ILE A 174 -19.73 -6.56 -1.87
CA ILE A 174 -20.76 -6.39 -2.89
C ILE A 174 -21.27 -7.76 -3.37
N ALA A 175 -20.36 -8.71 -3.61
CA ALA A 175 -20.75 -10.06 -4.05
C ALA A 175 -21.57 -10.82 -2.99
N HIS A 176 -21.21 -10.70 -1.72
CA HIS A 176 -21.96 -11.30 -0.62
C HIS A 176 -23.30 -10.59 -0.36
N GLU A 177 -23.33 -9.26 -0.48
CA GLU A 177 -24.53 -8.45 -0.31
C GLU A 177 -25.57 -8.79 -1.37
N LYS A 178 -25.17 -8.91 -2.64
CA LYS A 178 -26.08 -9.34 -3.72
C LYS A 178 -26.73 -10.69 -3.41
N LYS A 179 -25.92 -11.68 -3.00
CA LYS A 179 -26.43 -13.00 -2.61
C LYS A 179 -27.36 -12.93 -1.39
N LEU A 180 -27.05 -12.06 -0.43
CA LEU A 180 -27.87 -11.87 0.77
C LEU A 180 -29.22 -11.24 0.41
N GLN A 181 -29.22 -10.22 -0.48
CA GLN A 181 -30.43 -9.59 -1.00
C GLN A 181 -31.31 -10.59 -1.76
N ASP A 182 -30.72 -11.43 -2.61
CA ASP A 182 -31.45 -12.48 -3.34
C ASP A 182 -32.13 -13.48 -2.39
N LEU A 183 -31.46 -13.89 -1.30
CA LEU A 183 -32.04 -14.79 -0.30
C LEU A 183 -33.08 -14.09 0.59
N LYS A 184 -32.88 -12.80 0.91
CA LYS A 184 -33.89 -11.99 1.60
C LYS A 184 -35.17 -11.90 0.78
N LYS A 185 -35.05 -11.68 -0.52
CA LYS A 185 -36.19 -11.66 -1.45
C LYS A 185 -36.94 -12.99 -1.45
N GLN A 186 -36.23 -14.11 -1.66
CA GLN A 186 -36.84 -15.45 -1.61
C GLN A 186 -37.56 -15.76 -0.28
N LYS A 187 -37.02 -15.25 0.82
CA LYS A 187 -37.65 -15.40 2.13
C LYS A 187 -38.97 -14.63 2.20
N VAL A 188 -39.00 -13.38 1.73
CA VAL A 188 -40.22 -12.57 1.64
C VAL A 188 -41.24 -13.22 0.71
N ASP A 189 -40.83 -13.67 -0.48
CA ASP A 189 -41.71 -14.33 -1.46
C ASP A 189 -42.37 -15.59 -0.83
N ALA A 190 -41.61 -16.42 -0.10
CA ALA A 190 -42.15 -17.58 0.59
C ALA A 190 -43.14 -17.21 1.71
N GLU A 191 -42.86 -16.13 2.46
CA GLU A 191 -43.76 -15.61 3.49
C GLU A 191 -45.08 -15.09 2.86
N GLU A 192 -45.02 -14.40 1.72
CA GLU A 192 -46.20 -13.92 0.97
C GLU A 192 -47.06 -15.07 0.43
N GLU A 193 -46.42 -16.16 -0.02
CA GLU A 193 -47.10 -17.37 -0.49
C GLU A 193 -47.60 -18.30 0.65
N ASN A 194 -47.41 -17.89 1.92
CA ASN A 194 -47.68 -18.71 3.12
C ASN A 194 -46.95 -20.07 3.10
N GLN A 195 -45.78 -20.14 2.49
CA GLN A 195 -44.92 -21.31 2.43
C GLN A 195 -43.76 -21.19 3.44
N PRO A 196 -43.32 -22.31 4.05
CA PRO A 196 -42.14 -22.29 4.91
C PRO A 196 -40.87 -22.03 4.09
N TYR A 197 -40.01 -21.10 4.56
CA TYR A 197 -38.73 -20.83 3.91
C TYR A 197 -37.71 -21.93 4.18
N MET A 198 -37.40 -22.74 3.16
CA MET A 198 -36.57 -23.94 3.29
C MET A 198 -35.05 -23.69 3.26
N ARG A 199 -34.59 -22.45 3.00
CA ARG A 199 -33.16 -22.12 2.78
C ARG A 199 -32.54 -21.32 3.93
N ILE A 200 -32.98 -21.54 5.16
CA ILE A 200 -32.51 -20.78 6.33
C ILE A 200 -31.01 -20.96 6.62
N ASP A 201 -30.46 -22.17 6.41
CA ASP A 201 -29.04 -22.43 6.65
C ASP A 201 -28.16 -21.71 5.62
N ALA A 202 -28.58 -21.71 4.35
CA ALA A 202 -27.92 -20.96 3.30
C ALA A 202 -27.96 -19.44 3.58
N TYR A 203 -29.10 -18.92 4.06
CA TYR A 203 -29.24 -17.53 4.49
C TYR A 203 -28.23 -17.19 5.59
N ARG A 204 -28.20 -17.98 6.68
CA ARG A 204 -27.28 -17.76 7.82
C ARG A 204 -25.80 -17.87 7.42
N GLN A 205 -25.47 -18.73 6.45
CA GLN A 205 -24.11 -18.84 5.93
C GLN A 205 -23.70 -17.59 5.15
N VAL A 206 -24.56 -17.10 4.26
CA VAL A 206 -24.29 -15.88 3.47
C VAL A 206 -24.25 -14.64 4.37
N GLU A 207 -25.12 -14.55 5.37
CA GLU A 207 -25.13 -13.46 6.35
C GLU A 207 -23.82 -13.38 7.13
N ARG A 208 -23.34 -14.50 7.70
CA ARG A 208 -22.02 -14.55 8.37
C ARG A 208 -20.86 -14.19 7.45
N ALA A 209 -20.91 -14.63 6.19
CA ALA A 209 -19.88 -14.29 5.21
C ALA A 209 -19.88 -12.79 4.87
N TRP A 210 -21.08 -12.21 4.70
CA TRP A 210 -21.27 -10.78 4.50
C TRP A 210 -20.75 -9.97 5.69
N GLU A 211 -21.14 -10.32 6.92
CA GLU A 211 -20.65 -9.64 8.15
C GLU A 211 -19.12 -9.67 8.25
N LYS A 212 -18.50 -10.82 7.98
CA LYS A 212 -17.03 -10.95 7.98
C LYS A 212 -16.39 -10.06 6.91
N SER A 213 -16.94 -10.04 5.69
CA SER A 213 -16.44 -9.17 4.62
C SER A 213 -16.61 -7.69 4.97
N MET A 214 -17.77 -7.31 5.51
CA MET A 214 -18.09 -5.94 5.88
C MET A 214 -17.18 -5.42 6.99
N LYS A 215 -16.88 -6.27 7.98
CA LYS A 215 -15.89 -5.95 9.01
C LYS A 215 -14.52 -5.67 8.39
N ARG A 216 -14.01 -6.54 7.52
CA ARG A 216 -12.70 -6.35 6.85
C ARG A 216 -12.69 -5.07 6.02
N PHE A 217 -13.76 -4.81 5.27
CA PHE A 217 -13.90 -3.59 4.47
C PHE A 217 -13.87 -2.33 5.34
N SER A 218 -14.62 -2.32 6.45
CA SER A 218 -14.62 -1.20 7.41
C SER A 218 -13.25 -1.00 8.07
N ASP A 219 -12.60 -2.08 8.50
CA ASP A 219 -11.29 -2.01 9.13
C ASP A 219 -10.25 -1.38 8.16
N LEU A 220 -10.23 -1.80 6.89
CA LEU A 220 -9.34 -1.23 5.85
C LEU A 220 -9.68 0.23 5.50
N ALA A 221 -10.96 0.60 5.51
CA ALA A 221 -11.36 1.99 5.31
C ALA A 221 -10.77 2.90 6.39
N GLU A 222 -10.81 2.45 7.65
CA GLU A 222 -10.21 3.17 8.78
C GLU A 222 -8.68 3.22 8.69
N ASP A 223 -8.03 2.17 8.19
CA ASP A 223 -6.58 2.13 7.94
C ASP A 223 -6.18 3.18 6.89
N LEU A 224 -6.92 3.28 5.77
CA LEU A 224 -6.71 4.33 4.76
C LEU A 224 -6.81 5.73 5.37
N VAL A 225 -7.82 5.97 6.20
CA VAL A 225 -8.02 7.27 6.85
C VAL A 225 -6.84 7.60 7.77
N ALA A 226 -6.38 6.62 8.54
CA ALA A 226 -5.29 6.81 9.49
C ALA A 226 -3.96 7.08 8.77
N CYS A 227 -3.65 6.30 7.73
CA CYS A 227 -2.48 6.52 6.89
C CYS A 227 -2.52 7.90 6.23
N TRP A 228 -3.67 8.29 5.65
CA TRP A 228 -3.86 9.61 5.05
C TRP A 228 -3.59 10.76 6.02
N ARG A 229 -4.08 10.67 7.26
CA ARG A 229 -3.85 11.72 8.28
C ARG A 229 -2.37 11.91 8.58
N LEU A 230 -1.58 10.84 8.57
CA LEU A 230 -0.13 10.92 8.75
C LEU A 230 0.54 11.59 7.54
N ILE A 231 0.13 11.22 6.33
CA ILE A 231 0.59 11.85 5.08
C ILE A 231 0.28 13.35 5.05
N GLU A 232 -0.95 13.74 5.42
CA GLU A 232 -1.37 15.16 5.47
C GLU A 232 -0.53 15.95 6.48
N ARG A 233 -0.21 15.35 7.63
CA ARG A 233 0.67 15.97 8.63
C ARG A 233 2.11 16.09 8.14
N CYS A 234 2.62 15.07 7.44
CA CYS A 234 3.92 15.13 6.78
C CYS A 234 3.97 16.28 5.76
N LYS A 235 2.94 16.40 4.91
CA LYS A 235 2.83 17.50 3.94
C LYS A 235 2.79 18.86 4.64
N THR A 236 1.96 19.02 5.67
CA THR A 236 1.87 20.26 6.44
C THR A 236 3.22 20.65 7.06
N ALA A 237 4.00 19.67 7.52
CA ALA A 237 5.33 19.91 8.07
C ALA A 237 6.37 20.31 7.01
N LEU A 238 6.21 19.90 5.74
CA LEU A 238 7.03 20.37 4.62
C LEU A 238 6.70 21.80 4.21
N ASP A 239 5.41 22.15 4.25
CA ASP A 239 4.91 23.46 3.82
C ASP A 239 5.13 24.56 4.90
N ALA A 240 5.56 24.18 6.11
CA ALA A 240 5.79 25.12 7.21
C ALA A 240 6.97 26.06 6.89
N PRO A 241 6.83 27.39 7.12
CA PRO A 241 7.91 28.34 6.86
C PRO A 241 9.11 28.03 7.76
N LEU A 242 10.31 28.03 7.17
CA LEU A 242 11.59 27.88 7.85
C LEU A 242 11.74 28.96 8.93
N GLY A 243 11.44 28.62 10.17
CA GLY A 243 11.78 29.43 11.34
C GLY A 243 13.25 29.26 11.72
N ASP A 244 13.81 30.27 12.40
CA ASP A 244 15.23 30.48 12.75
C ASP A 244 15.84 29.46 13.76
N GLY A 245 15.43 28.20 13.70
CA GLY A 245 15.88 27.16 14.62
C GLY A 245 15.95 25.80 13.93
N THR A 246 17.16 25.45 13.50
CA THR A 246 17.67 24.09 13.22
C THR A 246 16.62 23.05 12.81
N GLN A 247 15.87 23.33 11.75
CA GLN A 247 15.25 22.25 10.97
C GLN A 247 16.31 21.74 10.01
N LEU A 248 16.85 20.55 10.29
CA LEU A 248 17.65 19.78 9.35
C LEU A 248 16.75 19.24 8.24
N ILE A 249 16.18 20.16 7.45
CA ILE A 249 15.66 19.87 6.12
C ILE A 249 16.58 20.66 5.21
N ALA A 250 17.40 19.96 4.44
CA ALA A 250 18.38 20.56 3.54
C ALA A 250 17.74 21.73 2.78
N ALA A 251 18.28 22.93 3.03
CA ALA A 251 17.82 24.15 2.41
C ALA A 251 17.93 24.01 0.88
N GLY A 252 16.76 24.04 0.22
CA GLY A 252 16.60 24.03 -1.22
C GLY A 252 15.71 22.88 -1.70
N THR A 253 14.58 23.24 -2.34
CA THR A 253 13.71 22.40 -3.21
C THR A 253 12.48 21.67 -2.63
N VAL A 254 11.93 22.03 -1.47
CA VAL A 254 10.89 21.21 -0.80
C VAL A 254 9.45 21.73 -0.91
N GLY A 255 9.21 22.90 -1.53
CA GLY A 255 7.90 23.56 -1.54
C GLY A 255 6.82 23.06 -2.52
N ASP A 256 6.91 21.83 -3.04
CA ASP A 256 6.06 21.43 -4.18
C ASP A 256 5.63 19.95 -4.18
N VAL A 257 5.55 19.29 -3.01
CA VAL A 257 4.99 17.92 -2.93
C VAL A 257 3.47 17.97 -3.05
N ASN A 258 2.98 17.66 -4.24
CA ASN A 258 1.57 17.50 -4.53
C ASN A 258 1.15 16.05 -4.43
N ILE A 259 0.07 15.82 -3.68
CA ILE A 259 -0.54 14.51 -3.56
C ILE A 259 -1.78 14.50 -4.43
N ALA A 260 -1.80 13.60 -5.41
CA ALA A 260 -2.95 13.40 -6.27
C ALA A 260 -3.60 12.06 -5.95
N PHE A 261 -4.92 12.08 -5.88
CA PHE A 261 -5.73 10.87 -5.90
C PHE A 261 -6.29 10.67 -7.29
N GLU A 262 -5.93 9.56 -7.91
CA GLU A 262 -6.44 9.17 -9.21
C GLU A 262 -7.49 8.08 -8.99
N GLU A 263 -8.66 8.31 -9.58
CA GLU A 263 -9.68 7.29 -9.74
C GLU A 263 -9.32 6.52 -11.01
N MET A 264 -9.16 5.20 -10.92
CA MET A 264 -8.65 4.41 -12.03
C MET A 264 -9.52 3.19 -12.28
N GLU A 265 -9.77 2.92 -13.55
CA GLU A 265 -10.42 1.67 -13.97
C GLU A 265 -9.39 0.53 -14.10
N SER A 266 -8.14 0.86 -14.46
CA SER A 266 -7.06 -0.10 -14.71
C SER A 266 -6.69 -0.89 -13.45
N GLU A 267 -6.96 -2.20 -13.49
CA GLU A 267 -6.47 -3.15 -12.49
C GLU A 267 -4.94 -3.30 -12.58
N MET A 268 -4.40 -3.34 -13.80
CA MET A 268 -2.97 -3.55 -14.05
C MET A 268 -2.12 -2.43 -13.44
N LEU A 269 -2.58 -1.17 -13.50
CA LEU A 269 -1.86 -0.03 -12.92
C LEU A 269 -1.77 -0.10 -11.39
N GLN A 270 -2.86 -0.47 -10.72
CA GLN A 270 -2.86 -0.66 -9.26
C GLN A 270 -1.93 -1.82 -8.86
N LEU A 271 -2.04 -2.96 -9.57
CA LEU A 271 -1.22 -4.15 -9.30
C LEU A 271 0.27 -3.88 -9.54
N ALA A 272 0.63 -3.20 -10.62
CA ALA A 272 2.00 -2.82 -10.91
C ALA A 272 2.59 -1.95 -9.79
N GLY A 273 1.87 -0.92 -9.35
CA GLY A 273 2.33 -0.03 -8.28
C GLY A 273 2.50 -0.74 -6.92
N VAL A 274 1.58 -1.64 -6.55
CA VAL A 274 1.70 -2.45 -5.32
C VAL A 274 2.90 -3.39 -5.39
N CYS A 275 3.12 -4.07 -6.52
CA CYS A 275 4.24 -4.99 -6.69
C CYS A 275 5.59 -4.25 -6.74
N GLU A 276 5.66 -3.07 -7.36
CA GLU A 276 6.87 -2.25 -7.35
C GLU A 276 7.19 -1.78 -5.94
N SER A 277 6.18 -1.33 -5.20
CA SER A 277 6.30 -0.94 -3.79
C SER A 277 6.78 -2.09 -2.90
N ALA A 278 6.30 -3.32 -3.13
CA ALA A 278 6.69 -4.50 -2.35
C ALA A 278 8.14 -4.95 -2.62
N GLU A 279 8.70 -4.68 -3.80
CA GLU A 279 10.13 -4.90 -4.05
C GLU A 279 11.01 -3.87 -3.30
N VAL A 280 10.54 -2.62 -3.18
CA VAL A 280 11.26 -1.53 -2.50
C VAL A 280 11.13 -1.61 -0.97
N TYR A 281 9.95 -1.97 -0.48
CA TYR A 281 9.61 -2.00 0.94
C TYR A 281 9.13 -3.42 1.33
N PRO A 282 10.04 -4.32 1.76
CA PRO A 282 9.72 -5.72 2.03
C PRO A 282 8.70 -5.97 3.15
N ASP A 283 8.47 -4.99 4.01
CA ASP A 283 7.45 -5.03 5.06
C ASP A 283 6.01 -4.89 4.50
N LEU A 284 5.86 -4.47 3.24
CA LEU A 284 4.55 -4.36 2.61
C LEU A 284 4.05 -5.74 2.21
N GLU A 285 2.79 -6.01 2.53
CA GLU A 285 2.10 -7.25 2.19
C GLU A 285 1.28 -7.06 0.90
N PRO A 286 1.79 -7.45 -0.28
CA PRO A 286 1.07 -7.29 -1.55
C PRO A 286 -0.14 -8.23 -1.67
N GLY A 287 -0.24 -9.24 -0.79
CA GLY A 287 -1.27 -10.27 -0.84
C GLY A 287 -1.34 -10.94 -2.20
N LYS A 288 -2.53 -10.96 -2.82
CA LYS A 288 -2.71 -11.61 -4.13
C LYS A 288 -2.23 -10.77 -5.32
N ALA A 289 -1.76 -9.54 -5.10
CA ALA A 289 -1.43 -8.64 -6.20
C ALA A 289 -0.35 -9.23 -7.12
N VAL A 290 0.66 -9.91 -6.56
CA VAL A 290 1.74 -10.54 -7.32
C VAL A 290 1.19 -11.58 -8.28
N PHE A 291 0.42 -12.55 -7.76
CA PHE A 291 -0.20 -13.59 -8.58
C PHE A 291 -1.18 -13.03 -9.61
N ARG A 292 -2.04 -12.09 -9.20
CA ARG A 292 -3.03 -11.50 -10.11
C ARG A 292 -2.35 -10.76 -11.26
N ARG A 293 -1.29 -10.00 -10.98
CA ARG A 293 -0.48 -9.32 -12.00
C ARG A 293 0.17 -10.33 -12.93
N SER A 294 0.80 -11.37 -12.38
CA SER A 294 1.44 -12.44 -13.18
C SER A 294 0.45 -13.11 -14.12
N GLN A 295 -0.78 -13.38 -13.67
CA GLN A 295 -1.85 -13.91 -14.52
C GLN A 295 -2.21 -12.96 -15.67
N LEU A 296 -2.26 -11.65 -15.42
CA LEU A 296 -2.51 -10.67 -16.48
C LEU A 296 -1.33 -10.60 -17.46
N LEU A 297 -0.10 -10.67 -16.97
CA LEU A 297 1.10 -10.73 -17.81
C LEU A 297 1.13 -12.00 -18.67
N ASP A 298 0.84 -13.16 -18.10
CA ASP A 298 0.73 -14.42 -18.83
C ASP A 298 -0.37 -14.38 -19.89
N ALA A 299 -1.50 -13.72 -19.60
CA ALA A 299 -2.55 -13.51 -20.59
C ALA A 299 -2.11 -12.59 -21.75
N ILE A 300 -1.18 -11.66 -21.53
CA ILE A 300 -0.56 -10.87 -22.61
C ILE A 300 0.34 -11.76 -23.45
N LEU A 301 1.25 -12.50 -22.81
CA LEU A 301 2.16 -13.42 -23.51
C LEU A 301 1.38 -14.43 -24.36
N TYR A 302 0.33 -15.02 -23.80
CA TYR A 302 -0.51 -15.99 -24.49
C TYR A 302 -1.21 -15.38 -25.72
N ARG A 303 -1.66 -14.12 -25.66
CA ARG A 303 -2.25 -13.40 -26.80
C ARG A 303 -1.25 -13.12 -27.93
N GLU A 304 0.05 -13.15 -27.64
CA GLU A 304 1.14 -12.95 -28.59
C GLU A 304 1.82 -14.28 -28.97
N ASP A 305 1.17 -15.41 -28.75
CA ASP A 305 1.69 -16.76 -29.00
C ASP A 305 3.01 -17.09 -28.28
N LEU A 306 3.23 -16.45 -27.13
CA LEU A 306 4.35 -16.71 -26.22
C LEU A 306 3.90 -17.60 -25.05
N ALA A 307 4.87 -18.32 -24.49
CA ALA A 307 4.61 -19.17 -23.33
C ALA A 307 4.26 -18.31 -22.10
N PRO A 308 3.19 -18.65 -21.34
CA PRO A 308 2.88 -18.00 -20.07
C PRO A 308 3.89 -18.45 -19.00
N VAL A 309 5.02 -17.76 -18.91
CA VAL A 309 6.14 -18.17 -18.06
C VAL A 309 5.94 -17.78 -16.59
N PHE A 310 5.16 -16.75 -16.28
CA PHE A 310 5.07 -16.22 -14.92
C PHE A 310 4.36 -17.19 -13.98
N MET A 311 3.34 -17.93 -14.45
CA MET A 311 2.63 -18.94 -13.67
C MET A 311 3.51 -20.11 -13.20
N LEU A 312 4.69 -20.28 -13.80
CA LEU A 312 5.64 -21.35 -13.46
C LEU A 312 6.67 -20.92 -12.41
N LEU A 313 6.70 -19.63 -12.07
CA LEU A 313 7.64 -19.04 -11.11
C LEU A 313 7.06 -19.08 -9.69
N THR A 314 7.94 -19.11 -8.69
CA THR A 314 7.56 -18.87 -7.29
C THR A 314 7.05 -17.43 -7.11
N GLU A 315 6.33 -17.15 -6.03
CA GLU A 315 5.80 -15.80 -5.76
C GLU A 315 6.90 -14.73 -5.77
N GLN A 316 8.05 -15.01 -5.16
CA GLN A 316 9.18 -14.08 -5.13
C GLN A 316 9.76 -13.85 -6.53
N GLU A 317 9.90 -14.91 -7.33
CA GLU A 317 10.37 -14.79 -8.72
C GLU A 317 9.35 -14.05 -9.59
N GLN A 318 8.04 -14.27 -9.39
CA GLN A 318 6.97 -13.53 -10.05
C GLN A 318 7.02 -12.03 -9.72
N LEU A 319 7.30 -11.68 -8.47
CA LEU A 319 7.47 -10.30 -8.03
C LEU A 319 8.61 -9.64 -8.81
N LEU A 320 9.81 -10.21 -8.73
CA LEU A 320 11.04 -9.66 -9.31
C LEU A 320 11.00 -9.66 -10.85
N ALA A 321 10.64 -10.78 -11.48
CA ALA A 321 10.58 -10.89 -12.93
C ALA A 321 9.48 -10.00 -13.51
N GLY A 322 8.31 -9.95 -12.88
CA GLY A 322 7.22 -9.08 -13.33
C GLY A 322 7.55 -7.59 -13.21
N ASN A 323 8.24 -7.18 -12.13
CA ASN A 323 8.72 -5.80 -11.97
C ASN A 323 9.78 -5.48 -13.03
N ALA A 324 10.75 -6.37 -13.25
CA ALA A 324 11.79 -6.18 -14.26
C ALA A 324 11.22 -6.07 -15.67
N PHE A 325 10.25 -6.93 -16.01
CA PHE A 325 9.54 -6.90 -17.29
C PHE A 325 8.83 -5.56 -17.52
N MET A 326 8.04 -5.10 -16.54
CA MET A 326 7.34 -3.82 -16.61
C MET A 326 8.30 -2.63 -16.67
N ARG A 327 9.38 -2.64 -15.88
CA ARG A 327 10.43 -1.59 -15.88
C ARG A 327 11.13 -1.51 -17.24
N HIS A 328 11.43 -2.64 -17.87
CA HIS A 328 12.06 -2.64 -19.19
C HIS A 328 11.15 -2.03 -20.26
N LEU A 329 9.87 -2.42 -20.29
CA LEU A 329 8.89 -1.84 -21.22
C LEU A 329 8.70 -0.34 -20.97
N ALA A 330 8.63 0.06 -19.71
CA ALA A 330 8.51 1.46 -19.32
C ALA A 330 9.70 2.30 -19.78
N GLN A 331 10.92 1.80 -19.57
CA GLN A 331 12.16 2.45 -20.02
C GLN A 331 12.22 2.57 -21.53
N LYS A 332 11.76 1.55 -22.28
CA LYS A 332 11.72 1.59 -23.74
C LYS A 332 10.66 2.57 -24.26
N MET A 333 9.50 2.63 -23.61
CA MET A 333 8.43 3.56 -23.95
C MET A 333 8.83 5.01 -23.72
N ASN A 334 9.44 5.30 -22.57
CA ASN A 334 9.87 6.65 -22.24
C ASN A 334 11.16 6.63 -21.39
N PRO A 335 12.34 6.73 -22.05
CA PRO A 335 13.61 6.68 -21.34
C PRO A 335 13.86 7.85 -20.38
N GLU A 336 13.27 9.02 -20.67
CA GLU A 336 13.44 10.24 -19.87
C GLU A 336 12.54 10.24 -18.62
N ASN A 337 11.39 9.57 -18.69
CA ASN A 337 10.44 9.47 -17.60
C ASN A 337 9.82 8.06 -17.53
N PRO A 338 10.51 7.10 -16.87
CA PRO A 338 10.03 5.73 -16.77
C PRO A 338 8.68 5.59 -16.07
N ALA A 339 8.35 6.47 -15.12
CA ALA A 339 7.05 6.47 -14.45
C ALA A 339 5.90 6.79 -15.43
N LEU A 340 6.11 7.77 -16.33
CA LEU A 340 5.18 8.04 -17.42
C LEU A 340 5.16 6.90 -18.45
N GLY A 341 6.33 6.34 -18.77
CA GLY A 341 6.47 5.18 -19.66
C GLY A 341 5.68 3.97 -19.16
N GLN A 342 5.71 3.68 -17.86
CA GLN A 342 4.95 2.60 -17.24
C GLN A 342 3.45 2.78 -17.45
N ARG A 343 2.93 4.00 -17.26
CA ARG A 343 1.51 4.31 -17.51
C ARG A 343 1.12 4.12 -18.97
N GLN A 344 1.97 4.57 -19.88
CA GLN A 344 1.76 4.40 -21.32
C GLN A 344 1.74 2.92 -21.71
N VAL A 345 2.68 2.11 -21.19
CA VAL A 345 2.68 0.65 -21.39
C VAL A 345 1.39 0.02 -20.87
N ILE A 346 0.96 0.38 -19.66
CA ILE A 346 -0.25 -0.18 -19.07
C ILE A 346 -1.50 0.21 -19.86
N HIS A 347 -1.56 1.44 -20.37
CA HIS A 347 -2.63 1.85 -21.27
C HIS A 347 -2.67 1.00 -22.55
N LEU A 348 -1.52 0.62 -23.12
CA LEU A 348 -1.48 -0.30 -24.26
C LEU A 348 -1.97 -1.71 -23.88
N ILE A 349 -1.58 -2.20 -22.69
CA ILE A 349 -2.00 -3.50 -22.16
C ILE A 349 -3.51 -3.55 -21.99
N ASP A 350 -4.09 -2.52 -21.37
CA ASP A 350 -5.53 -2.44 -21.12
C ASP A 350 -6.32 -2.30 -22.43
N ALA A 351 -5.76 -1.61 -23.43
CA ALA A 351 -6.32 -1.52 -24.78
C ALA A 351 -6.14 -2.81 -25.61
N GLY A 352 -5.41 -3.81 -25.10
CA GLY A 352 -5.15 -5.07 -25.80
C GLY A 352 -4.25 -4.94 -27.04
N ILE A 353 -3.42 -3.90 -27.10
CA ILE A 353 -2.46 -3.69 -28.19
C ILE A 353 -1.35 -4.75 -28.10
N ASN A 354 -0.96 -5.32 -29.24
CA ASN A 354 0.18 -6.23 -29.34
C ASN A 354 1.49 -5.46 -29.08
N LEU A 355 2.15 -5.78 -27.99
CA LEU A 355 3.34 -5.07 -27.51
C LEU A 355 4.57 -5.42 -28.35
N SER A 356 4.72 -6.67 -28.81
CA SER A 356 5.83 -7.07 -29.70
C SER A 356 5.86 -6.21 -30.97
N HIS A 357 4.69 -6.04 -31.61
CA HIS A 357 4.55 -5.19 -32.79
C HIS A 357 4.71 -3.71 -32.46
N HIS A 358 4.14 -3.23 -31.34
CA HIS A 358 4.24 -1.82 -30.96
C HIS A 358 5.68 -1.38 -30.69
N PHE A 359 6.46 -2.23 -30.03
CA PHE A 359 7.85 -1.93 -29.66
C PHE A 359 8.88 -2.42 -30.70
N ASP A 360 8.44 -3.05 -31.78
CA ASP A 360 9.29 -3.74 -32.76
C ASP A 360 10.35 -4.61 -32.04
N MET A 361 9.88 -5.54 -31.20
CA MET A 361 10.75 -6.41 -30.42
C MET A 361 10.13 -7.77 -30.11
N ASP A 362 10.99 -8.76 -29.93
CA ASP A 362 10.61 -10.04 -29.35
C ASP A 362 10.55 -9.93 -27.82
N LEU A 363 9.34 -9.97 -27.25
CA LEU A 363 9.15 -9.95 -25.79
C LEU A 363 9.80 -11.14 -25.10
N SER A 364 10.03 -12.26 -25.79
CA SER A 364 10.64 -13.46 -25.21
C SER A 364 12.04 -13.19 -24.66
N THR A 365 12.74 -12.18 -25.20
CA THR A 365 14.06 -11.77 -24.70
C THR A 365 14.02 -11.12 -23.32
N LEU A 366 12.84 -10.66 -22.89
CA LEU A 366 12.64 -10.04 -21.57
C LEU A 366 12.18 -11.05 -20.52
N LEU A 367 11.86 -12.28 -20.92
CA LEU A 367 11.33 -13.30 -20.05
C LEU A 367 12.47 -14.03 -19.33
N PRO A 368 12.26 -14.44 -18.06
CA PRO A 368 13.25 -15.25 -17.35
C PRO A 368 13.47 -16.57 -18.07
N THR A 369 14.74 -16.96 -18.25
CA THR A 369 15.13 -18.23 -18.84
C THR A 369 14.78 -19.37 -17.89
N THR A 370 13.62 -19.99 -18.10
CA THR A 370 13.24 -21.22 -17.42
C THR A 370 13.70 -22.40 -18.30
N ASN A 371 14.80 -23.05 -17.89
CA ASN A 371 15.53 -24.07 -18.65
C ASN A 371 14.69 -25.27 -19.16
N GLY A 372 13.45 -25.45 -18.69
CA GLY A 372 12.53 -26.51 -19.15
C GLY A 372 11.41 -26.07 -20.09
N VAL A 373 11.19 -24.77 -20.29
CA VAL A 373 9.91 -24.23 -20.82
C VAL A 373 9.95 -23.95 -22.32
N GLN A 374 11.07 -23.44 -22.85
CA GLN A 374 11.24 -23.26 -24.30
C GLN A 374 11.09 -24.59 -25.06
N ALA A 375 11.52 -25.71 -24.47
CA ALA A 375 11.39 -27.03 -25.07
C ALA A 375 9.92 -27.52 -25.13
N ALA A 376 9.14 -27.36 -24.05
CA ALA A 376 7.76 -27.87 -24.00
C ALA A 376 6.79 -27.04 -24.87
N PHE A 377 6.95 -25.71 -24.90
CA PHE A 377 6.09 -24.84 -25.71
C PHE A 377 6.45 -24.90 -27.21
N ALA A 378 7.73 -25.07 -27.55
CA ALA A 378 8.15 -25.33 -28.94
C ALA A 378 7.55 -26.65 -29.47
N VAL A 379 7.52 -27.70 -28.66
CA VAL A 379 6.87 -28.98 -29.02
C VAL A 379 5.37 -28.78 -29.27
N HIS A 380 4.69 -27.95 -28.48
CA HIS A 380 3.26 -27.70 -28.67
C HIS A 380 2.94 -26.86 -29.92
N LYS A 381 3.82 -25.91 -30.30
CA LYS A 381 3.72 -25.16 -31.57
C LYS A 381 3.95 -26.07 -32.78
N VAL A 382 4.88 -27.02 -32.71
CA VAL A 382 5.14 -28.00 -33.77
C VAL A 382 3.93 -28.93 -33.96
N LEU A 383 3.31 -29.39 -32.87
CA LEU A 383 2.14 -30.27 -32.93
C LEU A 383 0.85 -29.57 -33.43
N ALA A 384 0.76 -28.25 -33.34
CA ALA A 384 -0.36 -27.47 -33.86
C ALA A 384 -0.14 -26.98 -35.31
N GLY A 385 1.06 -27.20 -35.88
CA GLY A 385 1.48 -26.69 -37.19
C GLY A 385 1.43 -27.69 -38.35
N ASP A 386 1.09 -28.96 -38.12
CA ASP A 386 0.98 -29.98 -39.17
C ASP A 386 -0.49 -30.32 -39.48
N GLU A 387 -1.21 -29.38 -40.10
CA GLU A 387 -2.34 -29.68 -40.98
C GLU A 387 -2.26 -28.79 -42.23
N THR A 388 -1.40 -29.18 -43.17
CA THR A 388 -1.56 -28.90 -44.61
C THR A 388 -1.19 -30.12 -45.43
#